data_AF-A0A940RTX1-F1
#
_entry.id   AF-A0A940RTX1-F1
#
_cell.length_a   1.000
_cell.length_b   1.000
_cell.length_c   1.000
_cell.angle_alpha   90.00
_cell.angle_beta   90.00
_cell.angle_gamma   90.00
#
_symmetry.space_group_name_H-M   'P 1'
#
loop_
_entity.id
_entity.type
_entity.pdbx_description
1 polymer ?
#
loop_
_entity_poly.entity_id
_entity_poly.type
_entity_poly.pdbx_seq_one_letter_code
_entity_poly.pdbx_strand_id
1 'polypeptide(L)'
;MRVIGGALLGLLLVGGVAGEGLAARKEGDACAALVGFRDARLRLEVTAAEPVPAAAPGTVRAQPYLPPLSVGLPAYCKVSGRIDDRTGAGGKRFGIGFELALPEAWNGRFLFQGGGGLNGSIAPPLGTTGAGDVPALARGFAVVSTDSGHTGEGFDASFMQDQRAALDFAHASVGTTTQAALLLVQRHYGKAPEHSYIAGCSTGGRETMLATQRWPELFDGALVAAPAMRTGFSNLALANARARFAEAAPRDAQGKPQLARTFSSADRALILRELLAQCDDLDGLADGVIENVLACRFQPARLQCAPGKHESCLGAAQVTALTEAFKAPRDAAGAPLYVDYPYDTGIVSEGQGIPGFLPAAGPDILAAVMPQAAGFDVDAQARKVRADAVQMLTDTSTWTNLGTFLGRGGKVIYFHGVSDPWFSAHDTLDYFRRAEAANGAQAWAEASRFYFVPGMGHCGGGTTRDSFDLLGPLVAWVEQGQAPGQVLAHGAALPGQRPLCPYPTHAHYTGGDVAAPESYTCQAPASRP
;
A
#
# COMPACT_ATOMS: atom_id res chain seq x y z
N MET A 1 -10.34 20.52 -62.90
CA MET A 1 -10.16 21.92 -63.33
C MET A 1 -8.89 22.45 -62.68
N ARG A 2 -7.84 22.70 -63.48
CA ARG A 2 -6.57 23.32 -63.06
C ARG A 2 -6.71 24.84 -63.13
N VAL A 3 -6.25 25.56 -62.11
CA VAL A 3 -5.87 27.00 -62.13
C VAL A 3 -4.82 27.17 -61.00
N ILE A 4 -3.51 27.16 -61.25
CA ILE A 4 -2.60 28.32 -61.49
C ILE A 4 -2.86 29.44 -60.47
N GLY A 5 -2.03 29.74 -59.47
CA GLY A 5 -0.64 30.21 -59.57
C GLY A 5 -0.60 31.71 -59.24
N GLY A 6 -0.05 32.09 -58.09
CA GLY A 6 0.13 33.48 -57.67
C GLY A 6 1.13 33.58 -56.52
N ALA A 7 2.40 33.78 -56.87
CA ALA A 7 3.49 34.01 -55.94
C ALA A 7 3.54 35.50 -55.54
N LEU A 8 3.57 35.80 -54.24
CA LEU A 8 4.01 37.09 -53.71
C LEU A 8 5.37 36.90 -53.04
N LEU A 9 6.39 37.51 -53.63
CA LEU A 9 7.72 37.70 -53.04
C LEU A 9 7.61 38.77 -51.94
N GLY A 10 7.71 38.36 -50.68
CA GLY A 10 7.94 39.26 -49.55
C GLY A 10 9.43 39.28 -49.20
N LEU A 11 10.07 40.43 -49.39
CA LEU A 11 11.45 40.71 -48.96
C LEU A 11 11.52 40.63 -47.42
N LEU A 12 12.18 39.60 -46.86
CA LEU A 12 12.53 39.54 -45.44
C LEU A 12 14.01 39.91 -45.28
N LEU A 13 14.23 41.08 -44.69
CA LEU A 13 15.52 41.56 -44.19
C LEU A 13 16.04 40.59 -43.12
N VAL A 14 17.14 39.90 -43.43
CA VAL A 14 17.90 39.10 -42.46
C VAL A 14 18.69 40.06 -41.58
N GLY A 15 18.09 40.47 -40.46
CA GLY A 15 18.82 41.06 -39.34
C GLY A 15 19.52 39.95 -38.57
N GLY A 16 20.85 39.88 -38.70
CA GLY A 16 21.67 38.95 -37.94
C GLY A 16 21.60 39.26 -36.45
N VAL A 17 20.91 38.40 -35.70
CA VAL A 17 21.11 38.32 -34.25
C VAL A 17 22.29 37.39 -34.03
N ALA A 18 23.34 37.95 -33.44
CA ALA A 18 24.54 37.20 -33.07
C ALA A 18 24.12 35.98 -32.24
N GLY A 19 24.49 34.79 -32.72
CA GLY A 19 24.41 33.59 -31.93
C GLY A 19 25.36 33.73 -30.75
N GLU A 20 24.80 33.98 -29.57
CA GLU A 20 25.49 33.63 -28.34
C GLU A 20 25.66 32.11 -28.38
N GLY A 21 26.91 31.70 -28.53
CA GLY A 21 27.28 30.29 -28.53
C GLY A 21 26.70 29.63 -27.29
N LEU A 22 26.10 28.45 -27.50
CA LEU A 22 25.99 27.42 -26.49
C LEU A 22 27.42 27.05 -26.06
N ALA A 23 27.99 27.87 -25.19
CA ALA A 23 29.18 27.52 -24.45
C ALA A 23 28.81 26.28 -23.63
N ALA A 24 29.55 25.20 -23.85
CA ALA A 24 29.54 24.03 -22.97
C ALA A 24 29.59 24.54 -21.53
N ARG A 25 28.49 24.35 -20.78
CA ARG A 25 28.51 24.61 -19.35
C ARG A 25 29.65 23.77 -18.79
N LYS A 26 30.62 24.41 -18.14
CA LYS A 26 31.52 23.72 -17.21
C LYS A 26 30.67 22.79 -16.35
N GLU A 27 31.11 21.54 -16.18
CA GLU A 27 30.58 20.57 -15.21
C GLU A 27 30.68 21.16 -13.80
N GLY A 28 29.80 22.10 -13.48
CA GLY A 28 29.46 22.45 -12.12
C GLY A 28 28.56 21.35 -11.58
N ASP A 29 28.69 21.06 -10.29
CA ASP A 29 27.88 20.06 -9.59
C ASP A 29 26.38 20.25 -9.90
N ALA A 30 25.83 19.35 -10.73
CA ALA A 30 24.43 19.37 -11.16
C ALA A 30 23.46 19.24 -9.98
N CYS A 31 23.94 18.72 -8.85
CA CYS A 31 23.19 18.70 -7.60
C CYS A 31 23.13 20.10 -6.98
N ALA A 32 24.28 20.75 -6.79
CA ALA A 32 24.36 22.11 -6.26
C ALA A 32 23.57 23.14 -7.10
N ALA A 33 23.42 22.90 -8.41
CA ALA A 33 22.64 23.75 -9.32
C ALA A 33 21.12 23.78 -9.03
N LEU A 34 20.61 22.87 -8.21
CA LEU A 34 19.21 22.83 -7.79
C LEU A 34 18.95 23.67 -6.52
N VAL A 35 19.98 24.00 -5.74
CA VAL A 35 19.83 24.74 -4.48
C VAL A 35 19.16 26.10 -4.74
N GLY A 36 18.08 26.38 -4.00
CA GLY A 36 17.35 27.65 -4.12
C GLY A 36 16.53 27.78 -5.42
N PHE A 37 16.44 26.72 -6.23
CA PHE A 37 15.54 26.72 -7.38
C PHE A 37 14.09 26.95 -6.93
N ARG A 38 13.38 27.82 -7.64
CA ARG A 38 11.97 28.15 -7.38
C ARG A 38 11.18 28.10 -8.67
N ASP A 39 9.95 27.59 -8.60
CA ASP A 39 8.95 27.71 -9.68
C ASP A 39 7.67 28.32 -9.09
N ALA A 40 7.32 29.51 -9.59
CA ALA A 40 6.18 30.27 -9.08
C ALA A 40 4.82 29.63 -9.41
N ARG A 41 4.73 28.86 -10.51
CA ARG A 41 3.48 28.21 -10.94
C ARG A 41 3.15 27.04 -10.03
N LEU A 42 4.18 26.27 -9.67
CA LEU A 42 4.07 25.17 -8.71
C LEU A 42 4.18 25.61 -7.25
N ARG A 43 4.50 26.89 -6.99
CA ARG A 43 4.82 27.41 -5.65
C ARG A 43 5.87 26.56 -4.93
N LEU A 44 6.86 26.12 -5.71
CA LEU A 44 7.94 25.23 -5.32
C LEU A 44 9.17 26.03 -4.90
N GLU A 45 9.82 25.59 -3.82
CA GLU A 45 11.16 25.99 -3.42
C GLU A 45 12.01 24.76 -3.06
N VAL A 46 13.18 24.63 -3.68
CA VAL A 46 14.22 23.69 -3.27
C VAL A 46 15.02 24.31 -2.13
N THR A 47 14.89 23.73 -0.94
CA THR A 47 15.53 24.23 0.29
C THR A 47 16.94 23.69 0.45
N ALA A 48 17.22 22.48 -0.05
CA ALA A 48 18.55 21.89 -0.07
C ALA A 48 18.71 20.94 -1.26
N ALA A 49 19.93 20.83 -1.76
CA ALA A 49 20.33 19.77 -2.68
C ALA A 49 21.78 19.38 -2.35
N GLU A 50 22.00 18.13 -1.99
CA GLU A 50 23.30 17.64 -1.50
C GLU A 50 23.67 16.28 -2.12
N PRO A 51 24.95 16.08 -2.49
CA PRO A 51 25.42 14.78 -2.92
C PRO A 51 25.44 13.81 -1.74
N VAL A 52 24.84 12.63 -1.94
CA VAL A 52 24.90 11.50 -1.01
C VAL A 52 25.83 10.45 -1.62
N PRO A 53 26.91 10.04 -0.91
CA PRO A 53 27.82 9.03 -1.43
C PRO A 53 27.13 7.66 -1.50
N ALA A 54 27.67 6.79 -2.35
CA ALA A 54 27.23 5.40 -2.41
C ALA A 54 27.35 4.73 -1.03
N ALA A 55 26.39 3.86 -0.72
CA ALA A 55 26.32 3.15 0.55
C ALA A 55 26.55 1.65 0.34
N ALA A 56 27.32 1.02 1.23
CA ALA A 56 27.56 -0.41 1.20
C ALA A 56 26.30 -1.22 1.60
N PRO A 57 26.19 -2.49 1.17
CA PRO A 57 25.20 -3.41 1.72
C PRO A 57 25.17 -3.39 3.26
N GLY A 58 23.98 -3.42 3.84
CA GLY A 58 23.80 -3.53 5.29
C GLY A 58 23.85 -2.21 6.06
N THR A 59 24.04 -1.05 5.41
CA THR A 59 24.23 0.23 6.12
C THR A 59 22.99 1.15 6.13
N VAL A 60 22.09 1.02 5.17
CA VAL A 60 20.90 1.88 5.04
C VAL A 60 19.64 1.12 5.41
N ARG A 61 18.74 1.76 6.15
CA ARG A 61 17.43 1.23 6.52
C ARG A 61 16.33 2.03 5.85
N ALA A 62 15.30 1.35 5.34
CA ALA A 62 14.10 2.00 4.82
C ALA A 62 13.24 2.61 5.94
N GLN A 63 13.22 1.96 7.10
CA GLN A 63 12.56 2.40 8.32
C GLN A 63 13.41 2.00 9.53
N PRO A 64 13.38 2.77 10.65
CA PRO A 64 14.22 2.49 11.82
C PRO A 64 14.08 1.07 12.38
N TYR A 65 12.87 0.51 12.32
CA TYR A 65 12.52 -0.81 12.87
C TYR A 65 12.72 -1.97 11.89
N LEU A 66 13.00 -1.70 10.61
CA LEU A 66 13.29 -2.74 9.62
C LEU A 66 14.79 -3.05 9.57
N PRO A 67 15.20 -4.28 9.21
CA PRO A 67 16.60 -4.59 8.98
C PRO A 67 17.19 -3.69 7.87
N PRO A 68 18.53 -3.48 7.86
CA PRO A 68 19.17 -2.77 6.77
C PRO A 68 18.98 -3.51 5.44
N LEU A 69 18.99 -2.74 4.34
CA LEU A 69 18.97 -3.29 2.99
C LEU A 69 20.17 -4.22 2.78
N SER A 70 19.94 -5.38 2.20
CA SER A 70 20.97 -6.38 1.87
C SER A 70 21.82 -5.99 0.66
N VAL A 71 21.46 -4.91 -0.04
CA VAL A 71 22.15 -4.39 -1.22
C VAL A 71 22.73 -2.99 -0.97
N GLY A 72 23.74 -2.63 -1.76
CA GLY A 72 24.28 -1.27 -1.75
C GLY A 72 23.36 -0.27 -2.45
N LEU A 73 23.50 1.01 -2.12
CA LEU A 73 22.83 2.10 -2.82
C LEU A 73 23.84 2.91 -3.64
N PRO A 74 23.48 3.38 -4.85
CA PRO A 74 24.35 4.23 -5.65
C PRO A 74 24.53 5.60 -4.99
N ALA A 75 25.52 6.37 -5.44
CA ALA A 75 25.57 7.79 -5.15
C ALA A 75 24.41 8.52 -5.84
N TYR A 76 23.86 9.54 -5.19
CA TYR A 76 22.73 10.31 -5.71
C TYR A 76 22.72 11.74 -5.18
N CYS A 77 22.12 12.65 -5.93
CA CYS A 77 21.75 13.96 -5.42
C CYS A 77 20.45 13.86 -4.63
N LYS A 78 20.46 14.19 -3.33
CA LYS A 78 19.26 14.31 -2.52
C LYS A 78 18.77 15.75 -2.57
N VAL A 79 17.55 15.95 -3.04
CA VAL A 79 16.89 17.25 -3.13
C VAL A 79 15.77 17.31 -2.09
N SER A 80 15.85 18.28 -1.18
CA SER A 80 14.78 18.58 -0.22
C SER A 80 14.08 19.87 -0.66
N GLY A 81 12.75 19.87 -0.62
CA GLY A 81 11.98 21.04 -1.03
C GLY A 81 10.63 21.13 -0.35
N ARG A 82 9.99 22.28 -0.56
CA ARG A 82 8.64 22.57 -0.06
C ARG A 82 7.78 23.17 -1.18
N ILE A 83 6.50 22.84 -1.14
CA ILE A 83 5.48 23.36 -2.04
C ILE A 83 4.37 24.00 -1.21
N ASP A 84 3.85 25.14 -1.65
CA ASP A 84 2.75 25.85 -0.98
C ASP A 84 3.07 26.24 0.49
N ASP A 85 4.33 26.55 0.80
CA ASP A 85 4.74 26.89 2.17
C ASP A 85 4.01 28.15 2.69
N ARG A 86 3.32 28.00 3.82
CA ARG A 86 2.38 29.00 4.33
C ARG A 86 2.20 28.91 5.84
N THR A 87 1.66 29.97 6.42
CA THR A 87 1.16 29.96 7.80
C THR A 87 -0.34 29.66 7.75
N GLY A 88 -0.77 28.62 8.45
CA GLY A 88 -2.16 28.15 8.49
C GLY A 88 -2.81 28.31 9.86
N ALA A 89 -3.79 27.45 10.13
CA ALA A 89 -4.55 27.47 11.38
C ALA A 89 -3.62 27.43 12.62
N GLY A 90 -3.95 28.23 13.63
CA GLY A 90 -3.17 28.32 14.87
C GLY A 90 -1.76 28.90 14.70
N GLY A 91 -1.45 29.57 13.58
CA GLY A 91 -0.13 30.13 13.32
C GLY A 91 0.95 29.09 12.98
N LYS A 92 0.56 27.83 12.79
CA LYS A 92 1.47 26.74 12.40
C LYS A 92 1.91 26.88 10.95
N ARG A 93 3.12 26.40 10.63
CA ARG A 93 3.61 26.29 9.26
C ARG A 93 3.09 25.02 8.61
N PHE A 94 2.57 25.14 7.39
CA PHE A 94 2.10 24.04 6.55
C PHE A 94 2.66 24.20 5.13
N GLY A 95 2.60 23.12 4.36
CA GLY A 95 3.15 23.04 3.01
C GLY A 95 3.69 21.65 2.77
N ILE A 96 3.66 21.21 1.52
CA ILE A 96 4.03 19.86 1.13
C ILE A 96 5.55 19.78 1.07
N GLY A 97 6.15 19.14 2.07
CA GLY A 97 7.56 18.79 2.07
C GLY A 97 7.81 17.54 1.22
N PHE A 98 8.94 17.51 0.53
CA PHE A 98 9.37 16.32 -0.20
C PHE A 98 10.89 16.15 -0.17
N GLU A 99 11.32 14.90 -0.34
CA GLU A 99 12.69 14.54 -0.68
C GLU A 99 12.72 13.73 -1.97
N LEU A 100 13.63 14.08 -2.88
CA LEU A 100 13.82 13.45 -4.18
C LEU A 100 15.27 12.96 -4.29
N ALA A 101 15.45 11.66 -4.48
CA ALA A 101 16.74 11.07 -4.81
C ALA A 101 16.92 10.99 -6.33
N LEU A 102 18.00 11.59 -6.83
CA LEU A 102 18.41 11.63 -8.23
C LEU A 102 19.73 10.87 -8.38
N PRO A 103 19.71 9.55 -8.70
CA PRO A 103 20.95 8.76 -8.84
C PRO A 103 21.81 9.26 -10.00
N GLU A 104 23.14 9.17 -9.86
CA GLU A 104 24.05 9.52 -10.96
C GLU A 104 23.83 8.60 -12.17
N ALA A 105 23.73 7.30 -11.92
CA ALA A 105 23.38 6.28 -12.92
C ALA A 105 21.86 6.14 -13.06
N TRP A 106 21.21 7.19 -13.57
CA TRP A 106 19.76 7.20 -13.77
C TRP A 106 19.34 6.39 -14.99
N ASN A 107 18.33 5.54 -14.82
CA ASN A 107 17.83 4.63 -15.85
C ASN A 107 16.67 5.20 -16.68
N GLY A 108 16.36 6.50 -16.55
CA GLY A 108 15.24 7.13 -17.24
C GLY A 108 13.87 6.99 -16.55
N ARG A 109 13.78 6.28 -15.42
CA ARG A 109 12.52 6.01 -14.71
C ARG A 109 12.36 6.86 -13.47
N PHE A 110 11.12 7.20 -13.15
CA PHE A 110 10.73 7.90 -11.94
C PHE A 110 9.80 7.03 -11.08
N LEU A 111 9.95 7.06 -9.77
CA LEU A 111 9.04 6.43 -8.82
C LEU A 111 8.57 7.42 -7.75
N PHE A 112 7.27 7.58 -7.59
CA PHE A 112 6.68 8.15 -6.38
C PHE A 112 6.54 7.06 -5.32
N GLN A 113 7.19 7.26 -4.17
CA GLN A 113 7.05 6.40 -2.99
C GLN A 113 5.94 6.95 -2.10
N GLY A 114 4.85 6.19 -1.97
CA GLY A 114 3.74 6.52 -1.08
C GLY A 114 4.15 6.50 0.40
N GLY A 115 3.41 7.26 1.22
CA GLY A 115 3.64 7.37 2.66
C GLY A 115 2.95 6.30 3.51
N GLY A 116 2.71 6.60 4.79
CA GLY A 116 2.08 5.72 5.77
C GLY A 116 1.41 6.48 6.92
N GLY A 117 0.39 5.88 7.53
CA GLY A 117 -0.38 6.51 8.61
C GLY A 117 -1.17 7.72 8.12
N LEU A 118 -1.21 8.81 8.89
CA LEU A 118 -1.77 10.09 8.45
C LEU A 118 -0.73 10.95 7.71
N ASN A 119 0.43 10.36 7.35
CA ASN A 119 1.65 11.03 6.91
C ASN A 119 2.00 12.22 7.84
N GLY A 120 2.89 13.14 7.45
CA GLY A 120 3.52 14.09 8.39
C GLY A 120 5.03 13.88 8.56
N SER A 121 5.59 12.89 7.88
CA SER A 121 7.03 12.63 7.82
C SER A 121 7.44 12.25 6.40
N ILE A 122 8.69 12.56 6.04
CA ILE A 122 9.27 12.18 4.75
C ILE A 122 10.14 10.95 4.98
N ALA A 123 9.73 9.80 4.44
CA ALA A 123 10.55 8.59 4.47
C ALA A 123 11.74 8.72 3.50
N PRO A 124 12.89 8.05 3.76
CA PRO A 124 13.98 7.98 2.79
C PRO A 124 13.47 7.52 1.42
N PRO A 125 13.76 8.25 0.32
CA PRO A 125 13.22 7.95 -1.01
C PRO A 125 13.97 6.77 -1.66
N LEU A 126 13.68 5.56 -1.21
CA LEU A 126 14.38 4.33 -1.65
C LEU A 126 13.58 3.54 -2.69
N GLY A 127 12.25 3.55 -2.59
CA GLY A 127 11.33 2.83 -3.48
C GLY A 127 11.26 1.33 -3.17
N THR A 128 10.90 0.96 -1.95
CA THR A 128 10.96 -0.43 -1.45
C THR A 128 9.69 -1.24 -1.63
N THR A 129 8.53 -0.60 -1.82
CA THR A 129 7.24 -1.29 -1.85
C THR A 129 7.15 -2.23 -3.05
N GLY A 130 6.99 -3.54 -2.79
CA GLY A 130 6.89 -4.57 -3.83
C GLY A 130 8.15 -4.71 -4.69
N ALA A 131 9.31 -4.25 -4.21
CA ALA A 131 10.56 -4.26 -4.95
C ALA A 131 11.50 -5.43 -4.56
N GLY A 132 11.01 -6.44 -3.85
CA GLY A 132 11.84 -7.52 -3.31
C GLY A 132 13.07 -6.99 -2.56
N ASP A 133 14.21 -7.63 -2.78
CA ASP A 133 15.47 -7.28 -2.09
C ASP A 133 16.18 -6.04 -2.66
N VAL A 134 15.79 -5.58 -3.87
CA VAL A 134 16.47 -4.49 -4.58
C VAL A 134 15.51 -3.31 -4.75
N PRO A 135 15.64 -2.23 -3.95
CA PRO A 135 14.72 -1.10 -4.03
C PRO A 135 14.93 -0.28 -5.31
N ALA A 136 13.94 0.52 -5.70
CA ALA A 136 13.95 1.26 -6.97
C ALA A 136 15.17 2.18 -7.14
N LEU A 137 15.62 2.85 -6.08
CA LEU A 137 16.82 3.69 -6.12
C LEU A 137 18.07 2.87 -6.49
N ALA A 138 18.20 1.65 -5.96
CA ALA A 138 19.30 0.73 -6.31
C ALA A 138 19.21 0.25 -7.76
N ARG A 139 18.02 0.26 -8.36
CA ARG A 139 17.79 -0.05 -9.78
C ARG A 139 18.00 1.17 -10.70
N GLY A 140 18.37 2.33 -10.16
CA GLY A 140 18.62 3.56 -10.90
C GLY A 140 17.40 4.45 -11.13
N PHE A 141 16.29 4.27 -10.39
CA PHE A 141 15.14 5.18 -10.47
C PHE A 141 15.43 6.50 -9.76
N ALA A 142 14.91 7.59 -10.29
CA ALA A 142 14.70 8.80 -9.50
C ALA A 142 13.48 8.55 -8.57
N VAL A 143 13.62 8.74 -7.27
CA VAL A 143 12.57 8.40 -6.29
C VAL A 143 12.17 9.62 -5.48
N VAL A 144 10.88 9.91 -5.36
CA VAL A 144 10.36 10.99 -4.48
C VAL A 144 9.55 10.42 -3.31
N SER A 145 9.62 11.08 -2.16
CA SER A 145 8.83 10.83 -0.95
C SER A 145 8.31 12.17 -0.40
N THR A 146 7.18 12.18 0.30
CA THR A 146 6.53 13.42 0.78
C THR A 146 5.84 13.27 2.13
N ASP A 147 5.78 14.36 2.88
CA ASP A 147 5.06 14.45 4.16
C ASP A 147 3.54 14.69 3.99
N SER A 148 3.07 14.88 2.76
CA SER A 148 1.68 15.17 2.39
C SER A 148 1.09 16.51 2.87
N GLY A 149 1.91 17.49 3.24
CA GLY A 149 1.44 18.87 3.50
C GLY A 149 1.60 19.37 4.93
N HIS A 150 2.11 18.54 5.84
CA HIS A 150 2.26 18.86 7.25
C HIS A 150 3.42 18.09 7.89
N THR A 151 3.79 18.45 9.11
CA THR A 151 4.76 17.69 9.90
C THR A 151 4.09 17.18 11.17
N GLY A 152 4.27 15.90 11.50
CA GLY A 152 3.66 15.26 12.64
C GLY A 152 4.09 13.79 12.79
N GLU A 153 3.78 13.21 13.95
CA GLU A 153 3.90 11.77 14.14
C GLU A 153 2.87 11.04 13.28
N GLY A 154 3.14 9.78 12.94
CA GLY A 154 2.39 9.05 11.89
C GLY A 154 0.88 8.88 12.12
N PHE A 155 0.31 9.21 13.28
CA PHE A 155 -1.14 9.21 13.52
C PHE A 155 -1.65 10.51 14.18
N ASP A 156 -0.88 11.60 14.10
CA ASP A 156 -1.32 12.91 14.58
C ASP A 156 -2.32 13.54 13.60
N ALA A 157 -3.59 13.61 13.98
CA ALA A 157 -4.65 14.24 13.17
C ALA A 157 -4.76 15.77 13.37
N SER A 158 -3.90 16.40 14.17
CA SER A 158 -4.03 17.83 14.54
C SER A 158 -3.91 18.78 13.35
N PHE A 159 -3.26 18.35 12.26
CA PHE A 159 -3.16 19.12 11.00
C PHE A 159 -4.53 19.33 10.33
N MET A 160 -5.51 18.45 10.58
CA MET A 160 -6.84 18.53 9.95
C MET A 160 -7.65 19.76 10.39
N GLN A 161 -7.22 20.46 11.44
CA GLN A 161 -7.77 21.77 11.83
C GLN A 161 -7.47 22.86 10.79
N ASP A 162 -6.46 22.65 9.94
CA ASP A 162 -6.18 23.48 8.78
C ASP A 162 -6.76 22.83 7.52
N GLN A 163 -7.72 23.52 6.88
CA GLN A 163 -8.43 22.98 5.71
C GLN A 163 -7.49 22.61 4.57
N ARG A 164 -6.48 23.42 4.27
CA ARG A 164 -5.60 23.16 3.14
C ARG A 164 -4.65 22.00 3.44
N ALA A 165 -4.16 21.86 4.68
CA ALA A 165 -3.37 20.69 5.08
C ALA A 165 -4.21 19.39 5.00
N ALA A 166 -5.49 19.45 5.39
CA ALA A 166 -6.41 18.34 5.21
C ALA A 166 -6.60 17.94 3.73
N LEU A 167 -6.72 18.92 2.82
CA LEU A 167 -6.82 18.68 1.37
C LEU A 167 -5.51 18.15 0.75
N ASP A 168 -4.36 18.65 1.24
CA ASP A 168 -3.03 18.20 0.81
C ASP A 168 -2.86 16.69 1.12
N PHE A 169 -3.19 16.27 2.35
CA PHE A 169 -3.22 14.86 2.74
C PHE A 169 -4.29 14.06 1.97
N ALA A 170 -5.49 14.63 1.85
CA ALA A 170 -6.61 13.91 1.25
C ALA A 170 -6.38 13.58 -0.22
N HIS A 171 -5.77 14.48 -1.01
CA HIS A 171 -5.54 14.21 -2.43
C HIS A 171 -4.49 15.07 -3.14
N ALA A 172 -4.23 16.31 -2.70
CA ALA A 172 -3.48 17.24 -3.55
C ALA A 172 -1.97 16.94 -3.60
N SER A 173 -1.41 16.40 -2.52
CA SER A 173 0.04 16.12 -2.41
C SER A 173 0.57 15.18 -3.49
N VAL A 174 -0.15 14.11 -3.84
CA VAL A 174 0.27 13.13 -4.85
C VAL A 174 0.57 13.82 -6.20
N GLY A 175 -0.41 14.55 -6.75
CA GLY A 175 -0.23 15.22 -8.03
C GLY A 175 0.74 16.40 -7.98
N THR A 176 0.73 17.15 -6.87
CA THR A 176 1.55 18.37 -6.72
C THR A 176 3.02 18.05 -6.59
N THR A 177 3.36 17.09 -5.71
CA THR A 177 4.74 16.61 -5.54
C THR A 177 5.25 15.94 -6.80
N THR A 178 4.42 15.16 -7.50
CA THR A 178 4.82 14.51 -8.76
C THR A 178 5.21 15.54 -9.81
N GLN A 179 4.39 16.56 -10.05
CA GLN A 179 4.72 17.61 -11.03
C GLN A 179 6.01 18.36 -10.67
N ALA A 180 6.22 18.67 -9.39
CA ALA A 180 7.45 19.29 -8.92
C ALA A 180 8.68 18.38 -9.12
N ALA A 181 8.55 17.09 -8.78
CA ALA A 181 9.62 16.13 -8.95
C ALA A 181 9.99 15.94 -10.42
N LEU A 182 9.01 15.79 -11.32
CA LEU A 182 9.25 15.67 -12.77
C LEU A 182 9.96 16.89 -13.35
N LEU A 183 9.61 18.09 -12.91
CA LEU A 183 10.32 19.33 -13.28
C LEU A 183 11.79 19.30 -12.82
N LEU A 184 12.04 18.87 -11.58
CA LEU A 184 13.39 18.77 -11.02
C LEU A 184 14.23 17.69 -11.70
N VAL A 185 13.64 16.53 -12.02
CA VAL A 185 14.27 15.47 -12.80
C VAL A 185 14.69 15.99 -14.17
N GLN A 186 13.78 16.65 -14.90
CA GLN A 186 14.09 17.25 -16.20
C GLN A 186 15.20 18.30 -16.10
N ARG A 187 15.20 19.11 -15.04
CA ARG A 187 16.24 20.12 -14.82
C ARG A 187 17.61 19.50 -14.53
N HIS A 188 17.65 18.41 -13.77
CA HIS A 188 18.90 17.76 -13.37
C HIS A 188 19.51 16.95 -14.51
N TYR A 189 18.73 16.13 -15.22
CA TYR A 189 19.23 15.25 -16.27
C TYR A 189 19.10 15.83 -17.69
N GLY A 190 18.44 16.97 -17.86
CA GLY A 190 18.19 17.58 -19.17
C GLY A 190 17.09 16.89 -20.00
N LYS A 191 16.47 15.82 -19.49
CA LYS A 191 15.33 15.12 -20.11
C LYS A 191 14.31 14.67 -19.06
N ALA A 192 13.03 14.63 -19.45
CA ALA A 192 11.98 14.05 -18.61
C ALA A 192 12.13 12.52 -18.49
N PRO A 193 11.55 11.88 -17.47
CA PRO A 193 11.45 10.42 -17.43
C PRO A 193 10.79 9.85 -18.68
N GLU A 194 11.24 8.67 -19.09
CA GLU A 194 10.59 7.88 -20.14
C GLU A 194 9.32 7.22 -19.59
N HIS A 195 9.35 6.81 -18.30
CA HIS A 195 8.22 6.23 -17.59
C HIS A 195 8.16 6.69 -16.13
N SER A 196 6.94 6.86 -15.63
CA SER A 196 6.63 7.30 -14.27
C SER A 196 5.80 6.24 -13.53
N TYR A 197 6.29 5.85 -12.37
CA TYR A 197 5.69 4.81 -11.54
C TYR A 197 5.28 5.37 -10.18
N ILE A 198 4.33 4.72 -9.53
CA ILE A 198 3.99 4.98 -8.12
C ILE A 198 3.79 3.66 -7.39
N ALA A 199 4.34 3.57 -6.18
CA ALA A 199 4.22 2.40 -5.32
C ALA A 199 4.10 2.81 -3.87
N GLY A 200 3.18 2.19 -3.15
CA GLY A 200 2.98 2.46 -1.72
C GLY A 200 2.08 1.45 -1.04
N CYS A 201 2.23 1.34 0.28
CA CYS A 201 1.43 0.48 1.12
C CYS A 201 0.60 1.28 2.12
N SER A 202 -0.56 0.75 2.56
CA SER A 202 -1.41 1.44 3.54
C SER A 202 -1.94 2.76 2.98
N THR A 203 -1.67 3.88 3.64
CA THR A 203 -1.91 5.23 3.11
C THR A 203 -1.18 5.47 1.79
N GLY A 204 0.03 4.94 1.61
CA GLY A 204 0.72 4.94 0.32
C GLY A 204 -0.01 4.11 -0.74
N GLY A 205 -0.72 3.04 -0.35
CA GLY A 205 -1.59 2.28 -1.24
C GLY A 205 -2.81 3.10 -1.68
N ARG A 206 -3.43 3.83 -0.75
CA ARG A 206 -4.49 4.81 -1.04
C ARG A 206 -3.98 5.94 -1.94
N GLU A 207 -2.78 6.47 -1.72
CA GLU A 207 -2.13 7.47 -2.59
C GLU A 207 -1.86 6.93 -3.99
N THR A 208 -1.44 5.67 -4.09
CA THR A 208 -1.27 4.98 -5.37
C THR A 208 -2.62 4.84 -6.09
N MET A 209 -3.70 4.55 -5.38
CA MET A 209 -5.05 4.56 -5.97
C MET A 209 -5.48 5.96 -6.40
N LEU A 210 -5.20 7.01 -5.61
CA LEU A 210 -5.45 8.39 -6.01
C LEU A 210 -4.73 8.76 -7.31
N ALA A 211 -3.51 8.29 -7.51
CA ALA A 211 -2.79 8.51 -8.76
C ALA A 211 -3.57 7.94 -9.96
N THR A 212 -4.03 6.69 -9.88
CA THR A 212 -4.81 6.07 -10.98
C THR A 212 -6.19 6.71 -11.19
N GLN A 213 -6.81 7.24 -10.13
CA GLN A 213 -8.18 7.75 -10.16
C GLN A 213 -8.27 9.25 -10.48
N ARG A 214 -7.31 10.05 -9.99
CA ARG A 214 -7.36 11.52 -9.99
C ARG A 214 -6.20 12.16 -10.73
N TRP A 215 -5.11 11.43 -10.97
CA TRP A 215 -3.93 11.90 -11.71
C TRP A 215 -3.47 10.90 -12.80
N PRO A 216 -4.40 10.36 -13.62
CA PRO A 216 -4.12 9.24 -14.52
C PRO A 216 -3.10 9.58 -15.62
N GLU A 217 -2.81 10.86 -15.86
CA GLU A 217 -1.83 11.31 -16.86
C GLU A 217 -0.39 11.40 -16.34
N LEU A 218 -0.16 11.27 -15.03
CA LEU A 218 1.16 11.43 -14.43
C LEU A 218 1.93 10.12 -14.25
N PHE A 219 1.27 8.97 -14.46
CA PHE A 219 1.85 7.66 -14.15
C PHE A 219 1.48 6.62 -15.21
N ASP A 220 2.43 5.76 -15.53
CA ASP A 220 2.30 4.63 -16.44
C ASP A 220 2.12 3.31 -15.67
N GLY A 221 2.65 3.22 -14.46
CA GLY A 221 2.60 2.02 -13.62
C GLY A 221 2.27 2.31 -12.16
N ALA A 222 1.35 1.54 -11.58
CA ALA A 222 0.91 1.68 -10.19
C ALA A 222 1.01 0.35 -9.42
N LEU A 223 1.60 0.38 -8.23
CA LEU A 223 1.76 -0.78 -7.36
C LEU A 223 1.08 -0.49 -6.00
N VAL A 224 -0.16 -0.97 -5.88
CA VAL A 224 -1.07 -0.70 -4.76
C VAL A 224 -0.97 -1.82 -3.73
N ALA A 225 -0.44 -1.51 -2.55
CA ALA A 225 -0.32 -2.49 -1.47
C ALA A 225 -1.25 -2.16 -0.30
N ALA A 226 -1.98 -3.15 0.22
CA ALA A 226 -2.86 -3.04 1.40
C ALA A 226 -3.52 -1.66 1.58
N PRO A 227 -4.29 -1.16 0.59
CA PRO A 227 -4.64 0.25 0.51
C PRO A 227 -5.64 0.69 1.58
N ALA A 228 -5.38 1.82 2.23
CA ALA A 228 -6.24 2.48 3.20
C ALA A 228 -7.45 3.18 2.52
N MET A 229 -8.29 2.44 1.81
CA MET A 229 -9.25 2.99 0.84
C MET A 229 -10.50 3.66 1.44
N ARG A 230 -10.84 3.29 2.69
CA ARG A 230 -12.05 3.72 3.40
C ARG A 230 -11.93 3.56 4.91
N THR A 231 -10.91 4.19 5.47
CA THR A 231 -10.45 4.02 6.87
C THR A 231 -11.55 4.15 7.92
N GLY A 232 -12.55 5.02 7.74
CA GLY A 232 -13.67 5.16 8.67
C GLY A 232 -14.50 3.88 8.80
N PHE A 233 -14.73 3.17 7.69
CA PHE A 233 -15.48 1.91 7.69
C PHE A 233 -14.62 0.71 8.12
N SER A 234 -13.33 0.66 7.77
CA SER A 234 -12.43 -0.38 8.31
C SER A 234 -12.26 -0.21 9.82
N ASN A 235 -12.09 1.02 10.29
CA ASN A 235 -12.03 1.33 11.72
C ASN A 235 -13.35 0.97 12.43
N LEU A 236 -14.50 1.19 11.80
CA LEU A 236 -15.80 0.73 12.32
C LEU A 236 -15.85 -0.80 12.43
N ALA A 237 -15.30 -1.54 11.45
CA ALA A 237 -15.21 -3.00 11.52
C ALA A 237 -14.30 -3.49 12.66
N LEU A 238 -13.14 -2.85 12.86
CA LEU A 238 -12.24 -3.16 13.97
C LEU A 238 -12.86 -2.82 15.33
N ALA A 239 -13.57 -1.70 15.42
CA ALA A 239 -14.37 -1.28 16.55
C ALA A 239 -15.44 -2.34 16.93
N ASN A 240 -16.16 -2.84 15.92
CA ASN A 240 -17.11 -3.93 16.08
C ASN A 240 -16.43 -5.23 16.56
N ALA A 241 -15.32 -5.63 15.94
CA ALA A 241 -14.55 -6.81 16.33
C ALA A 241 -14.11 -6.73 17.81
N ARG A 242 -13.60 -5.57 18.23
CA ARG A 242 -13.24 -5.30 19.62
C ARG A 242 -14.41 -5.47 20.58
N ALA A 243 -15.60 -4.97 20.22
CA ALA A 243 -16.80 -5.13 21.03
C ALA A 243 -17.18 -6.61 21.18
N ARG A 244 -17.10 -7.40 20.11
CA ARG A 244 -17.35 -8.86 20.16
C ARG A 244 -16.34 -9.60 21.02
N PHE A 245 -15.05 -9.27 20.93
CA PHE A 245 -14.05 -9.85 21.82
C PHE A 245 -14.29 -9.46 23.29
N ALA A 246 -14.72 -8.22 23.55
CA ALA A 246 -15.02 -7.74 24.89
C ALA A 246 -16.21 -8.47 25.55
N GLU A 247 -17.18 -8.95 24.76
CA GLU A 247 -18.30 -9.77 25.25
C GLU A 247 -17.82 -11.12 25.80
N ALA A 248 -16.74 -11.69 25.24
CA ALA A 248 -16.16 -12.96 25.67
C ALA A 248 -15.02 -12.81 26.68
N ALA A 249 -14.47 -11.60 26.86
CA ALA A 249 -13.33 -11.34 27.71
C ALA A 249 -13.67 -11.48 29.21
N PRO A 250 -12.76 -12.05 30.03
CA PRO A 250 -12.91 -11.99 31.48
C PRO A 250 -12.86 -10.53 31.96
N ARG A 251 -13.61 -10.21 33.01
CA ARG A 251 -13.68 -8.86 33.58
C ARG A 251 -12.73 -8.72 34.78
N ASP A 252 -12.15 -7.54 34.95
CA ASP A 252 -11.40 -7.19 36.16
C ASP A 252 -12.33 -6.85 37.34
N ALA A 253 -11.75 -6.47 38.49
CA ALA A 253 -12.50 -6.13 39.70
C ALA A 253 -13.43 -4.91 39.53
N GLN A 254 -13.16 -4.07 38.53
CA GLN A 254 -13.95 -2.89 38.18
C GLN A 254 -14.99 -3.20 37.08
N GLY A 255 -15.09 -4.47 36.66
CA GLY A 255 -16.02 -4.91 35.63
C GLY A 255 -15.55 -4.59 34.20
N LYS A 256 -14.33 -4.11 33.99
CA LYS A 256 -13.80 -3.80 32.66
C LYS A 256 -13.30 -5.08 31.96
N PRO A 257 -13.62 -5.29 30.67
CA PRO A 257 -13.15 -6.45 29.92
C PRO A 257 -11.62 -6.43 29.74
N GLN A 258 -10.97 -7.55 30.04
CA GLN A 258 -9.54 -7.78 29.83
C GLN A 258 -9.32 -8.43 28.46
N LEU A 259 -9.31 -7.62 27.40
CA LEU A 259 -9.28 -8.10 26.01
C LEU A 259 -8.10 -9.03 25.69
N ALA A 260 -6.91 -8.72 26.20
CA ALA A 260 -5.72 -9.58 26.05
C ALA A 260 -5.90 -11.01 26.59
N ARG A 261 -6.93 -11.22 27.43
CA ARG A 261 -7.28 -12.51 28.03
C ARG A 261 -8.52 -13.15 27.40
N THR A 262 -9.03 -12.59 26.31
CA THR A 262 -10.16 -13.19 25.56
C THR A 262 -9.78 -14.56 25.04
N PHE A 263 -8.55 -14.71 24.53
CA PHE A 263 -7.97 -15.99 24.11
C PHE A 263 -6.62 -16.16 24.81
N SER A 264 -6.49 -17.21 25.61
CA SER A 264 -5.18 -17.60 26.17
C SER A 264 -4.23 -18.07 25.07
N SER A 265 -2.93 -18.19 25.36
CA SER A 265 -1.97 -18.77 24.41
C SER A 265 -2.37 -20.18 23.98
N ALA A 266 -2.96 -20.98 24.89
CA ALA A 266 -3.52 -22.29 24.56
C ALA A 266 -4.71 -22.17 23.59
N ASP A 267 -5.66 -21.27 23.87
CA ASP A 267 -6.81 -21.01 22.98
C ASP A 267 -6.33 -20.60 21.57
N ARG A 268 -5.31 -19.74 21.47
CA ARG A 268 -4.72 -19.30 20.19
C ARG A 268 -4.09 -20.47 19.42
N ALA A 269 -3.37 -21.35 20.12
CA ALA A 269 -2.82 -22.56 19.52
C ALA A 269 -3.92 -23.56 19.07
N LEU A 270 -5.03 -23.66 19.80
CA LEU A 270 -6.20 -24.43 19.37
C LEU A 270 -6.80 -23.85 18.07
N ILE A 271 -6.98 -22.53 18.03
CA ILE A 271 -7.54 -21.81 16.87
C ILE A 271 -6.68 -22.04 15.64
N LEU A 272 -5.36 -21.82 15.74
CA LEU A 272 -4.44 -22.01 14.62
C LEU A 272 -4.46 -23.46 14.12
N ARG A 273 -4.42 -24.44 15.03
CA ARG A 273 -4.42 -25.85 14.64
C ARG A 273 -5.70 -26.27 13.94
N GLU A 274 -6.86 -25.84 14.45
CA GLU A 274 -8.16 -26.16 13.82
C GLU A 274 -8.35 -25.40 12.50
N LEU A 275 -7.83 -24.18 12.39
CA LEU A 275 -7.81 -23.43 11.13
C LEU A 275 -7.01 -24.18 10.07
N LEU A 276 -5.78 -24.59 10.38
CA LEU A 276 -4.95 -25.38 9.47
C LEU A 276 -5.61 -26.72 9.12
N ALA A 277 -6.19 -27.43 10.08
CA ALA A 277 -6.90 -28.69 9.85
C ALA A 277 -8.11 -28.56 8.89
N GLN A 278 -8.63 -27.34 8.67
CA GLN A 278 -9.73 -27.09 7.76
C GLN A 278 -9.30 -26.46 6.42
N CYS A 279 -8.11 -25.87 6.36
CA CYS A 279 -7.73 -24.97 5.26
C CYS A 279 -6.35 -25.20 4.63
N ASP A 280 -5.40 -25.82 5.34
CA ASP A 280 -4.01 -25.99 4.91
C ASP A 280 -3.93 -26.86 3.65
N ASP A 281 -4.51 -28.07 3.68
CA ASP A 281 -4.43 -29.02 2.56
C ASP A 281 -5.26 -28.63 1.30
N LEU A 282 -5.96 -27.49 1.32
CA LEU A 282 -6.79 -27.04 0.20
C LEU A 282 -5.98 -26.61 -1.03
N ASP A 283 -4.68 -26.39 -0.86
CA ASP A 283 -3.71 -26.13 -1.92
C ASP A 283 -2.84 -27.36 -2.26
N GLY A 284 -3.20 -28.53 -1.73
CA GLY A 284 -2.53 -29.80 -2.03
C GLY A 284 -1.38 -30.15 -1.09
N LEU A 285 -1.07 -29.30 -0.11
CA LEU A 285 -0.01 -29.55 0.87
C LEU A 285 -0.42 -29.05 2.25
N ALA A 286 -0.17 -29.85 3.30
CA ALA A 286 -0.29 -29.38 4.67
C ALA A 286 1.08 -28.90 5.17
N ASP A 287 1.40 -27.62 4.98
CA ASP A 287 2.69 -27.01 5.35
C ASP A 287 2.58 -25.83 6.31
N GLY A 288 1.39 -25.58 6.84
CA GLY A 288 1.13 -24.48 7.76
C GLY A 288 0.86 -23.15 7.06
N VAL A 289 0.54 -23.16 5.77
CA VAL A 289 0.23 -21.97 4.95
C VAL A 289 -1.09 -22.21 4.23
N ILE A 290 -1.93 -21.18 4.12
CA ILE A 290 -3.21 -21.27 3.41
C ILE A 290 -3.04 -20.58 2.06
N GLU A 291 -2.48 -21.26 1.07
CA GLU A 291 -2.28 -20.68 -0.27
C GLU A 291 -3.62 -20.52 -0.99
N ASN A 292 -4.54 -21.48 -0.82
CA ASN A 292 -5.90 -21.41 -1.37
C ASN A 292 -6.86 -20.59 -0.50
N VAL A 293 -6.52 -19.31 -0.30
CA VAL A 293 -7.26 -18.33 0.51
C VAL A 293 -8.76 -18.33 0.20
N LEU A 294 -9.11 -18.39 -1.09
CA LEU A 294 -10.51 -18.32 -1.54
C LEU A 294 -11.32 -19.57 -1.24
N ALA A 295 -10.68 -20.71 -0.97
CA ALA A 295 -11.35 -21.96 -0.61
C ALA A 295 -11.49 -22.14 0.91
N CYS A 296 -10.66 -21.48 1.73
CA CYS A 296 -10.74 -21.60 3.18
C CYS A 296 -12.10 -21.10 3.72
N ARG A 297 -12.81 -21.99 4.41
CA ARG A 297 -14.12 -21.72 5.03
C ARG A 297 -14.08 -22.19 6.48
N PHE A 298 -13.22 -21.56 7.26
CA PHE A 298 -13.03 -21.90 8.67
C PHE A 298 -14.34 -21.82 9.46
N GLN A 299 -14.60 -22.86 10.26
CA GLN A 299 -15.79 -23.00 11.09
C GLN A 299 -15.38 -22.99 12.58
N PRO A 300 -15.37 -21.81 13.25
CA PRO A 300 -15.05 -21.70 14.67
C PRO A 300 -15.91 -22.60 15.58
N ALA A 301 -17.12 -22.93 15.16
CA ALA A 301 -18.04 -23.79 15.91
C ALA A 301 -17.45 -25.18 16.24
N ARG A 302 -16.52 -25.69 15.41
CA ARG A 302 -15.85 -26.97 15.66
C ARG A 302 -14.93 -26.95 16.89
N LEU A 303 -14.54 -25.76 17.35
CA LEU A 303 -13.77 -25.58 18.58
C LEU A 303 -14.63 -25.58 19.83
N GLN A 304 -15.96 -25.52 19.73
CA GLN A 304 -16.80 -25.32 20.91
C GLN A 304 -16.81 -26.55 21.83
N CYS A 305 -16.60 -26.33 23.12
CA CYS A 305 -16.84 -27.36 24.13
C CYS A 305 -18.32 -27.78 24.16
N ALA A 306 -18.60 -29.04 24.51
CA ALA A 306 -19.96 -29.53 24.69
C ALA A 306 -20.67 -28.84 25.89
N PRO A 307 -20.50 -29.27 27.15
CA PRO A 307 -20.69 -28.36 28.29
C PRO A 307 -19.42 -28.18 29.13
N GLY A 308 -19.18 -26.94 29.56
CA GLY A 308 -18.01 -26.54 30.36
C GLY A 308 -16.77 -26.26 29.51
N LYS A 309 -16.09 -25.13 29.75
CA LYS A 309 -14.81 -24.83 29.10
C LYS A 309 -13.73 -25.79 29.61
N HIS A 310 -12.99 -26.40 28.68
CA HIS A 310 -11.81 -27.21 28.96
C HIS A 310 -10.60 -26.67 28.17
N GLU A 311 -9.40 -27.10 28.51
CA GLU A 311 -8.16 -26.64 27.83
C GLU A 311 -8.06 -27.08 26.36
N SER A 312 -8.88 -28.05 25.92
CA SER A 312 -8.87 -28.60 24.56
C SER A 312 -9.92 -27.99 23.61
N CYS A 313 -10.75 -27.06 24.09
CA CYS A 313 -11.84 -26.46 23.33
C CYS A 313 -12.15 -25.03 23.81
N LEU A 314 -12.83 -24.25 22.98
CA LEU A 314 -13.26 -22.89 23.30
C LEU A 314 -14.64 -22.88 23.99
N GLY A 315 -14.82 -21.93 24.91
CA GLY A 315 -16.15 -21.65 25.46
C GLY A 315 -17.09 -21.05 24.40
N ALA A 316 -18.41 -21.23 24.56
CA ALA A 316 -19.40 -20.73 23.61
C ALA A 316 -19.26 -19.21 23.32
N ALA A 317 -18.99 -18.39 24.34
CA ALA A 317 -18.77 -16.95 24.15
C ALA A 317 -17.53 -16.65 23.28
N GLN A 318 -16.44 -17.41 23.45
CA GLN A 318 -15.22 -17.25 22.63
C GLN A 318 -15.47 -17.64 21.18
N VAL A 319 -16.24 -18.70 20.93
CA VAL A 319 -16.63 -19.14 19.57
C VAL A 319 -17.51 -18.10 18.89
N THR A 320 -18.52 -17.57 19.59
CA THR A 320 -19.36 -16.49 19.08
C THR A 320 -18.53 -15.25 18.76
N ALA A 321 -17.65 -14.83 19.67
CA ALA A 321 -16.78 -13.68 19.44
C ALA A 321 -15.84 -13.89 18.24
N LEU A 322 -15.21 -15.06 18.11
CA LEU A 322 -14.33 -15.40 16.99
C LEU A 322 -15.08 -15.42 15.64
N THR A 323 -16.35 -15.82 15.65
CA THR A 323 -17.20 -15.85 14.46
C THR A 323 -17.67 -14.45 14.06
N GLU A 324 -18.20 -13.69 15.02
CA GLU A 324 -18.83 -12.39 14.73
C GLU A 324 -17.81 -11.26 14.55
N ALA A 325 -16.61 -11.36 15.13
CA ALA A 325 -15.56 -10.36 14.96
C ALA A 325 -14.99 -10.30 13.54
N PHE A 326 -15.00 -11.42 12.80
CA PHE A 326 -14.49 -11.51 11.43
C PHE A 326 -15.54 -11.16 10.36
N LYS A 327 -16.81 -11.04 10.75
CA LYS A 327 -17.89 -10.64 9.84
C LYS A 327 -17.96 -9.12 9.69
N ALA A 328 -18.35 -8.69 8.49
CA ALA A 328 -18.69 -7.30 8.23
C ALA A 328 -19.80 -6.82 9.18
N PRO A 329 -19.61 -5.69 9.89
CA PRO A 329 -20.70 -5.08 10.64
C PRO A 329 -21.83 -4.66 9.68
N ARG A 330 -23.07 -4.79 10.14
CA ARG A 330 -24.27 -4.42 9.39
C ARG A 330 -25.04 -3.34 10.13
N ASP A 331 -25.61 -2.41 9.37
CA ASP A 331 -26.54 -1.43 9.92
C ASP A 331 -27.91 -2.04 10.24
N ALA A 332 -28.81 -1.28 10.86
CA ALA A 332 -30.15 -1.74 11.24
C ALA A 332 -31.01 -2.22 10.04
N ALA A 333 -30.67 -1.83 8.81
CA ALA A 333 -31.33 -2.30 7.59
C ALA A 333 -30.72 -3.62 7.06
N GLY A 334 -29.68 -4.13 7.70
CA GLY A 334 -28.95 -5.33 7.30
C GLY A 334 -27.90 -5.09 6.22
N ALA A 335 -27.64 -3.84 5.82
CA ALA A 335 -26.64 -3.53 4.82
C ALA A 335 -25.21 -3.65 5.40
N PRO A 336 -24.28 -4.33 4.71
CA PRO A 336 -22.90 -4.41 5.17
C PRO A 336 -22.22 -3.03 5.08
N LEU A 337 -21.50 -2.66 6.14
CA LEU A 337 -20.76 -1.39 6.23
C LEU A 337 -19.30 -1.52 5.81
N TYR A 338 -18.79 -2.75 5.74
CA TYR A 338 -17.45 -3.10 5.29
C TYR A 338 -17.48 -4.49 4.63
N VAL A 339 -16.37 -5.23 4.63
CA VAL A 339 -16.28 -6.63 4.20
C VAL A 339 -15.85 -7.53 5.36
N ASP A 340 -16.02 -8.83 5.19
CA ASP A 340 -15.49 -9.83 6.11
C ASP A 340 -13.95 -9.83 6.06
N TYR A 341 -13.31 -10.12 7.20
CA TYR A 341 -11.88 -10.42 7.24
C TYR A 341 -11.67 -11.90 6.87
N PRO A 342 -10.69 -12.24 6.02
CA PRO A 342 -10.29 -13.63 5.84
C PRO A 342 -9.72 -14.21 7.14
N TYR A 343 -9.92 -15.52 7.33
CA TYR A 343 -9.15 -16.28 8.32
C TYR A 343 -7.84 -16.73 7.68
N ASP A 344 -6.74 -16.50 8.37
CA ASP A 344 -5.40 -16.88 7.93
C ASP A 344 -4.48 -17.10 9.14
N THR A 345 -3.30 -17.66 8.93
CA THR A 345 -2.42 -18.12 10.01
C THR A 345 -1.87 -16.97 10.86
N GLY A 346 -1.68 -15.79 10.28
CA GLY A 346 -1.17 -14.61 10.97
C GLY A 346 -2.17 -13.92 11.90
N ILE A 347 -3.44 -14.34 11.95
CA ILE A 347 -4.43 -13.78 12.90
C ILE A 347 -4.03 -13.98 14.36
N VAL A 348 -3.20 -15.00 14.64
CA VAL A 348 -2.65 -15.29 15.97
C VAL A 348 -1.25 -14.71 16.20
N SER A 349 -0.70 -13.93 15.27
CA SER A 349 0.65 -13.37 15.40
C SER A 349 0.75 -12.38 16.56
N GLU A 350 1.81 -12.53 17.36
CA GLU A 350 2.19 -11.61 18.47
C GLU A 350 3.62 -11.05 18.28
N GLY A 351 4.23 -11.31 17.13
CA GLY A 351 5.64 -11.02 16.85
C GLY A 351 5.96 -9.54 16.61
N GLN A 352 7.18 -9.27 16.13
CA GLN A 352 7.62 -7.93 15.75
C GLN A 352 6.82 -7.42 14.54
N GLY A 353 6.30 -6.19 14.62
CA GLY A 353 5.45 -5.58 13.60
C GLY A 353 4.03 -5.30 14.10
N ILE A 354 3.06 -5.20 13.18
CA ILE A 354 1.65 -5.04 13.55
C ILE A 354 1.09 -6.41 14.00
N PRO A 355 0.55 -6.54 15.23
CA PRO A 355 0.01 -7.80 15.72
C PRO A 355 -1.20 -8.29 14.93
N GLY A 356 -1.44 -9.60 14.97
CA GLY A 356 -2.58 -10.22 14.30
C GLY A 356 -3.95 -9.76 14.82
N PHE A 357 -5.00 -10.14 14.10
CA PHE A 357 -6.38 -9.70 14.37
C PHE A 357 -6.92 -10.12 15.76
N LEU A 358 -6.44 -11.22 16.33
CA LEU A 358 -6.88 -11.66 17.65
C LEU A 358 -6.21 -10.85 18.78
N PRO A 359 -6.96 -10.39 19.79
CA PRO A 359 -6.41 -9.58 20.88
C PRO A 359 -5.34 -10.36 21.65
N ALA A 360 -4.24 -9.68 21.97
CA ALA A 360 -3.07 -10.20 22.68
C ALA A 360 -2.62 -9.23 23.78
N ALA A 361 -1.61 -9.61 24.58
CA ALA A 361 -1.06 -8.77 25.64
C ALA A 361 -0.18 -7.61 25.15
N GLY A 362 0.23 -7.63 23.87
CA GLY A 362 1.04 -6.60 23.22
C GLY A 362 0.25 -5.36 22.75
N PRO A 363 0.85 -4.50 21.90
CA PRO A 363 0.20 -3.33 21.34
C PRO A 363 -1.13 -3.70 20.67
N ASP A 364 -2.22 -3.16 21.20
CA ASP A 364 -3.56 -3.49 20.75
C ASP A 364 -3.97 -2.53 19.63
N ILE A 365 -3.84 -2.99 18.38
CA ILE A 365 -4.30 -2.27 17.19
C ILE A 365 -5.76 -1.82 17.30
N LEU A 366 -6.61 -2.63 17.95
CA LEU A 366 -8.02 -2.30 18.16
C LEU A 366 -8.18 -1.22 19.23
N ALA A 367 -7.23 -1.05 20.15
CA ALA A 367 -7.26 0.02 21.15
C ALA A 367 -6.98 1.41 20.54
N ALA A 368 -6.24 1.48 19.43
CA ALA A 368 -6.00 2.72 18.70
C ALA A 368 -7.29 3.28 18.05
N VAL A 369 -8.21 2.39 17.68
CA VAL A 369 -9.48 2.74 17.00
C VAL A 369 -10.63 2.93 17.99
N MET A 370 -10.64 2.18 19.09
CA MET A 370 -11.63 2.31 20.17
C MET A 370 -11.02 2.16 21.56
N PRO A 371 -10.83 3.26 22.32
CA PRO A 371 -10.34 3.17 23.69
C PRO A 371 -11.35 2.53 24.67
N GLN A 372 -12.64 2.44 24.32
CA GLN A 372 -13.69 1.83 25.17
C GLN A 372 -14.55 0.85 24.36
N ALA A 373 -14.62 -0.43 24.78
CA ALA A 373 -15.37 -1.48 24.06
C ALA A 373 -16.86 -1.59 24.46
N ALA A 374 -17.26 -1.01 25.59
CA ALA A 374 -18.63 -1.10 26.09
C ALA A 374 -19.56 -0.08 25.38
N GLY A 375 -20.77 -0.50 25.02
CA GLY A 375 -21.78 0.38 24.43
C GLY A 375 -21.53 0.76 22.97
N PHE A 376 -20.79 -0.06 22.21
CA PHE A 376 -20.59 0.17 20.79
C PHE A 376 -21.91 0.05 20.02
N ASP A 377 -22.29 1.14 19.36
CA ASP A 377 -23.47 1.25 18.50
C ASP A 377 -23.01 1.39 17.05
N VAL A 378 -23.22 0.32 16.27
CA VAL A 378 -22.84 0.22 14.86
C VAL A 378 -23.49 1.34 14.03
N ASP A 379 -24.79 1.60 14.23
CA ASP A 379 -25.53 2.60 13.46
C ASP A 379 -25.09 4.02 13.82
N ALA A 380 -24.84 4.29 15.11
CA ALA A 380 -24.31 5.58 15.54
C ALA A 380 -22.91 5.85 14.95
N GLN A 381 -22.04 4.82 14.94
CA GLN A 381 -20.72 4.97 14.34
C GLN A 381 -20.80 5.11 12.82
N ALA A 382 -21.67 4.35 12.15
CA ALA A 382 -21.90 4.47 10.71
C ALA A 382 -22.39 5.88 10.33
N ARG A 383 -23.30 6.48 11.13
CA ARG A 383 -23.73 7.87 10.94
C ARG A 383 -22.58 8.86 11.07
N LYS A 384 -21.67 8.68 12.03
CA LYS A 384 -20.49 9.55 12.18
C LYS A 384 -19.57 9.44 10.97
N VAL A 385 -19.25 8.22 10.53
CA VAL A 385 -18.39 7.98 9.35
C VAL A 385 -19.01 8.61 8.10
N ARG A 386 -20.31 8.41 7.87
CA ARG A 386 -21.02 8.99 6.71
C ARG A 386 -21.12 10.51 6.75
N ALA A 387 -21.07 11.13 7.93
CA ALA A 387 -21.12 12.57 8.11
C ALA A 387 -19.73 13.23 8.13
N ASP A 388 -18.65 12.45 8.08
CA ASP A 388 -17.28 12.96 8.11
C ASP A 388 -16.83 13.42 6.72
N ALA A 389 -16.68 14.73 6.56
CA ALA A 389 -16.24 15.33 5.31
C ALA A 389 -14.80 14.95 4.92
N VAL A 390 -13.90 14.72 5.88
CA VAL A 390 -12.53 14.27 5.61
C VAL A 390 -12.54 12.83 5.13
N GLN A 391 -13.40 11.99 5.69
CA GLN A 391 -13.60 10.62 5.19
C GLN A 391 -14.02 10.63 3.73
N MET A 392 -15.01 11.44 3.36
CA MET A 392 -15.47 11.55 1.97
C MET A 392 -14.36 11.96 0.99
N LEU A 393 -13.41 12.79 1.43
CA LEU A 393 -12.31 13.27 0.58
C LEU A 393 -11.18 12.24 0.44
N THR A 394 -10.88 11.50 1.52
CA THR A 394 -9.80 10.52 1.58
C THR A 394 -10.19 9.17 0.97
N ASP A 395 -11.49 8.85 0.89
CA ASP A 395 -12.00 7.62 0.32
C ASP A 395 -11.60 7.45 -1.17
N THR A 396 -11.11 6.26 -1.48
CA THR A 396 -10.73 5.81 -2.84
C THR A 396 -11.41 4.50 -3.23
N SER A 397 -12.26 3.94 -2.35
CA SER A 397 -12.93 2.66 -2.56
C SER A 397 -14.09 2.71 -3.56
N THR A 398 -14.71 3.87 -3.75
CA THR A 398 -15.97 4.01 -4.51
C THR A 398 -15.73 4.27 -6.00
N TRP A 399 -14.73 5.09 -6.35
CA TRP A 399 -14.39 5.39 -7.73
C TRP A 399 -13.64 4.22 -8.39
N THR A 400 -14.28 3.58 -9.36
CA THR A 400 -13.78 2.36 -10.02
C THR A 400 -13.57 2.52 -11.52
N ASN A 401 -14.00 3.63 -12.12
CA ASN A 401 -13.75 3.92 -13.52
C ASN A 401 -12.32 4.47 -13.70
N LEU A 402 -11.44 3.65 -14.25
CA LEU A 402 -10.04 3.97 -14.50
C LEU A 402 -9.77 4.16 -16.01
N GLY A 403 -10.80 4.40 -16.82
CA GLY A 403 -10.71 4.45 -18.27
C GLY A 403 -9.64 5.39 -18.82
N THR A 404 -9.41 6.55 -18.19
CA THR A 404 -8.30 7.45 -18.60
C THR A 404 -6.94 6.84 -18.32
N PHE A 405 -6.72 6.21 -17.16
CA PHE A 405 -5.43 5.57 -16.84
C PHE A 405 -5.18 4.38 -17.77
N LEU A 406 -6.18 3.50 -17.91
CA LEU A 406 -6.08 2.29 -18.75
C LEU A 406 -5.96 2.62 -20.25
N GLY A 407 -6.72 3.60 -20.72
CA GLY A 407 -6.75 4.03 -22.13
C GLY A 407 -5.43 4.64 -22.63
N ARG A 408 -4.53 4.98 -21.71
CA ARG A 408 -3.17 5.49 -22.00
C ARG A 408 -2.10 4.40 -21.93
N GLY A 409 -2.50 3.15 -21.68
CA GLY A 409 -1.60 2.02 -21.47
C GLY A 409 -1.20 1.79 -20.02
N GLY A 410 -1.77 2.54 -19.07
CA GLY A 410 -1.45 2.43 -17.65
C GLY A 410 -1.68 1.02 -17.09
N LYS A 411 -0.74 0.54 -16.28
CA LYS A 411 -0.76 -0.80 -15.66
C LYS A 411 -0.83 -0.71 -14.14
N VAL A 412 -1.65 -1.53 -13.51
CA VAL A 412 -1.81 -1.55 -12.06
C VAL A 412 -1.67 -2.96 -11.48
N ILE A 413 -0.86 -3.09 -10.44
CA ILE A 413 -0.76 -4.31 -9.64
C ILE A 413 -1.26 -3.99 -8.24
N TYR A 414 -2.23 -4.78 -7.76
CA TYR A 414 -2.65 -4.80 -6.38
C TYR A 414 -1.98 -5.98 -5.66
N PHE A 415 -1.57 -5.81 -4.42
CA PHE A 415 -1.28 -6.95 -3.54
C PHE A 415 -1.71 -6.67 -2.10
N HIS A 416 -2.04 -7.73 -1.36
CA HIS A 416 -2.51 -7.59 0.01
C HIS A 416 -2.14 -8.81 0.86
N GLY A 417 -1.62 -8.56 2.06
CA GLY A 417 -1.40 -9.60 3.05
C GLY A 417 -2.71 -10.16 3.55
N VAL A 418 -2.87 -11.47 3.51
CA VAL A 418 -4.15 -12.11 3.88
C VAL A 418 -4.39 -11.99 5.38
N SER A 419 -3.31 -11.95 6.18
CA SER A 419 -3.36 -11.76 7.62
C SER A 419 -3.33 -10.28 8.05
N ASP A 420 -3.58 -9.34 7.14
CA ASP A 420 -3.64 -7.91 7.47
C ASP A 420 -4.77 -7.63 8.48
N PRO A 421 -4.44 -7.16 9.70
CA PRO A 421 -5.42 -6.90 10.72
C PRO A 421 -6.11 -5.54 10.55
N TRP A 422 -5.53 -4.62 9.79
CA TRP A 422 -6.02 -3.23 9.68
C TRP A 422 -7.04 -3.11 8.55
N PHE A 423 -6.66 -3.59 7.37
CA PHE A 423 -7.51 -3.57 6.17
C PHE A 423 -7.76 -5.00 5.73
N SER A 424 -9.01 -5.36 5.48
CA SER A 424 -9.30 -6.70 4.99
C SER A 424 -8.77 -6.87 3.57
N ALA A 425 -8.02 -7.94 3.31
CA ALA A 425 -7.61 -8.30 1.94
C ALA A 425 -8.81 -8.53 1.01
N HIS A 426 -9.96 -8.93 1.56
CA HIS A 426 -11.21 -9.02 0.79
C HIS A 426 -11.73 -7.66 0.33
N ASP A 427 -11.36 -6.55 0.98
CA ASP A 427 -11.78 -5.22 0.59
C ASP A 427 -11.09 -4.79 -0.71
N THR A 428 -9.81 -5.14 -0.84
CA THR A 428 -9.05 -4.94 -2.08
C THR A 428 -9.57 -5.84 -3.19
N LEU A 429 -9.92 -7.09 -2.88
CA LEU A 429 -10.55 -7.99 -3.84
C LEU A 429 -11.92 -7.47 -4.31
N ASP A 430 -12.75 -6.97 -3.39
CA ASP A 430 -14.03 -6.35 -3.72
C ASP A 430 -13.84 -5.14 -4.66
N TYR A 431 -12.91 -4.24 -4.34
CA TYR A 431 -12.55 -3.13 -5.23
C TYR A 431 -12.13 -3.63 -6.61
N PHE A 432 -11.22 -4.61 -6.66
CA PHE A 432 -10.69 -5.17 -7.90
C PHE A 432 -11.80 -5.72 -8.80
N ARG A 433 -12.78 -6.44 -8.23
CA ARG A 433 -13.95 -6.97 -8.96
C ARG A 433 -14.90 -5.87 -9.43
N ARG A 434 -15.15 -4.84 -8.61
CA ARG A 434 -15.97 -3.69 -9.04
C ARG A 434 -15.28 -2.87 -10.14
N ALA A 435 -13.97 -2.73 -10.08
CA ALA A 435 -13.17 -2.10 -11.13
C ALA A 435 -13.21 -2.90 -12.44
N GLU A 436 -13.16 -4.23 -12.38
CA GLU A 436 -13.40 -5.08 -13.55
C GLU A 436 -14.75 -4.80 -14.20
N ALA A 437 -15.82 -4.75 -13.41
CA ALA A 437 -17.17 -4.47 -13.90
C ALA A 437 -17.29 -3.07 -14.51
N ALA A 438 -16.61 -2.06 -13.94
CA ALA A 438 -16.67 -0.68 -14.40
C ALA A 438 -15.86 -0.41 -15.68
N ASN A 439 -14.75 -1.12 -15.89
CA ASN A 439 -13.82 -0.90 -17.01
C ASN A 439 -13.97 -1.94 -18.14
N GLY A 440 -14.70 -3.03 -17.89
CA GLY A 440 -14.85 -4.16 -18.79
C GLY A 440 -13.77 -5.22 -18.58
N ALA A 441 -14.19 -6.50 -18.56
CA ALA A 441 -13.33 -7.63 -18.19
C ALA A 441 -12.04 -7.73 -19.01
N GLN A 442 -12.12 -7.51 -20.33
CA GLN A 442 -10.94 -7.58 -21.20
C GLN A 442 -9.93 -6.47 -20.88
N ALA A 443 -10.36 -5.21 -20.87
CA ALA A 443 -9.47 -4.08 -20.61
C ALA A 443 -8.86 -4.15 -19.20
N TRP A 444 -9.64 -4.62 -18.21
CA TRP A 444 -9.14 -4.86 -16.87
C TRP A 444 -8.09 -5.97 -16.85
N ALA A 445 -8.38 -7.14 -17.44
CA ALA A 445 -7.44 -8.26 -17.47
C ALA A 445 -6.13 -7.94 -18.24
N GLU A 446 -6.15 -7.02 -19.21
CA GLU A 446 -4.96 -6.58 -19.97
C GLU A 446 -4.11 -5.53 -19.22
N ALA A 447 -4.60 -4.98 -18.12
CA ALA A 447 -3.97 -3.85 -17.43
C ALA A 447 -3.91 -3.95 -15.91
N SER A 448 -4.54 -4.96 -15.31
CA SER A 448 -4.55 -5.17 -13.86
C SER A 448 -4.10 -6.57 -13.44
N ARG A 449 -3.43 -6.66 -12.28
CA ARG A 449 -3.21 -7.92 -11.55
C ARG A 449 -3.51 -7.72 -10.08
N PHE A 450 -3.91 -8.79 -9.39
CA PHE A 450 -4.04 -8.83 -7.95
C PHE A 450 -3.35 -10.05 -7.38
N TYR A 451 -2.58 -9.89 -6.30
CA TYR A 451 -1.89 -10.97 -5.61
C TYR A 451 -2.29 -11.00 -4.13
N PHE A 452 -2.78 -12.15 -3.67
CA PHE A 452 -2.81 -12.43 -2.24
C PHE A 452 -1.41 -12.82 -1.76
N VAL A 453 -1.08 -12.44 -0.54
CA VAL A 453 0.15 -12.90 0.14
C VAL A 453 -0.24 -13.62 1.43
N PRO A 454 -0.39 -14.96 1.39
CA PRO A 454 -0.78 -15.77 2.54
C PRO A 454 0.18 -15.61 3.73
N GLY A 455 -0.36 -15.56 4.95
CA GLY A 455 0.38 -15.35 6.20
C GLY A 455 0.91 -13.93 6.41
N MET A 456 0.96 -13.10 5.36
CA MET A 456 1.53 -11.75 5.45
C MET A 456 0.59 -10.82 6.21
N GLY A 457 1.14 -10.06 7.15
CA GLY A 457 0.43 -9.01 7.86
C GLY A 457 0.28 -7.72 7.05
N HIS A 458 0.11 -6.60 7.74
CA HIS A 458 0.00 -5.29 7.11
C HIS A 458 1.33 -4.85 6.50
N CYS A 459 1.38 -4.74 5.17
CA CYS A 459 2.55 -4.35 4.36
C CYS A 459 3.77 -5.27 4.38
N GLY A 460 3.83 -6.24 5.29
CA GLY A 460 4.95 -7.17 5.46
C GLY A 460 4.86 -7.87 6.81
N GLY A 461 5.84 -8.72 7.10
CA GLY A 461 5.88 -9.51 8.34
C GLY A 461 4.77 -10.56 8.43
N GLY A 462 4.71 -11.22 9.59
CA GLY A 462 3.90 -12.43 9.79
C GLY A 462 4.68 -13.71 9.51
N THR A 463 4.01 -14.86 9.62
CA THR A 463 4.60 -16.16 9.28
C THR A 463 4.40 -16.41 7.79
N THR A 464 5.25 -15.80 6.98
CA THR A 464 5.07 -15.75 5.51
C THR A 464 6.40 -15.66 4.76
N ARG A 465 6.30 -15.64 3.44
CA ARG A 465 7.35 -15.30 2.47
C ARG A 465 7.07 -13.90 1.93
N ASP A 466 7.44 -12.87 2.69
CA ASP A 466 7.09 -11.47 2.44
C ASP A 466 8.07 -10.69 1.53
N SER A 467 9.13 -11.33 1.02
CA SER A 467 10.00 -10.73 0.00
C SER A 467 9.68 -11.29 -1.39
N PHE A 468 9.28 -10.40 -2.29
CA PHE A 468 8.93 -10.69 -3.69
C PHE A 468 9.04 -9.42 -4.55
N ASP A 469 9.42 -9.57 -5.83
CA ASP A 469 9.53 -8.46 -6.78
C ASP A 469 8.31 -8.37 -7.69
N LEU A 470 7.42 -7.41 -7.41
CA LEU A 470 6.32 -6.99 -8.28
C LEU A 470 6.66 -5.71 -9.07
N LEU A 471 7.64 -4.92 -8.64
CA LEU A 471 8.10 -3.72 -9.35
C LEU A 471 8.75 -4.08 -10.68
N GLY A 472 9.62 -5.10 -10.70
CA GLY A 472 10.26 -5.57 -11.93
C GLY A 472 9.26 -6.00 -13.00
N PRO A 473 8.30 -6.89 -12.69
CA PRO A 473 7.22 -7.26 -13.60
C PRO A 473 6.32 -6.09 -14.00
N LEU A 474 6.04 -5.14 -13.12
CA LEU A 474 5.30 -3.92 -13.49
C LEU A 474 6.04 -3.10 -14.56
N VAL A 475 7.36 -2.93 -14.39
CA VAL A 475 8.22 -2.25 -15.38
C VAL A 475 8.22 -3.00 -16.71
N ALA A 476 8.41 -4.32 -16.69
CA ALA A 476 8.35 -5.13 -17.91
C ALA A 476 6.97 -5.04 -18.59
N TRP A 477 5.90 -4.92 -17.81
CA TRP A 477 4.56 -4.79 -18.36
C TRP A 477 4.32 -3.46 -19.04
N VAL A 478 4.69 -2.37 -18.37
CA VAL A 478 4.55 -1.00 -18.90
C VAL A 478 5.41 -0.82 -20.15
N GLU A 479 6.67 -1.24 -20.10
CA GLU A 479 7.66 -0.89 -21.12
C GLU A 479 7.73 -1.89 -22.27
N GLN A 480 7.34 -3.15 -22.02
CA GLN A 480 7.53 -4.26 -22.96
C GLN A 480 6.25 -5.05 -23.23
N GLY A 481 5.12 -4.67 -22.61
CA GLY A 481 3.84 -5.38 -22.76
C GLY A 481 3.82 -6.77 -22.10
N GLN A 482 4.82 -7.10 -21.29
CA GLN A 482 4.93 -8.41 -20.64
C GLN A 482 4.14 -8.45 -19.34
N ALA A 483 2.90 -8.92 -19.41
CA ALA A 483 2.03 -8.99 -18.24
C ALA A 483 2.62 -9.90 -17.14
N PRO A 484 2.51 -9.53 -15.85
CA PRO A 484 3.02 -10.33 -14.75
C PRO A 484 2.26 -11.66 -14.66
N GLY A 485 3.03 -12.75 -14.57
CA GLY A 485 2.57 -14.08 -14.21
C GLY A 485 2.80 -14.36 -12.73
N GLN A 486 3.33 -15.54 -12.40
CA GLN A 486 3.77 -15.83 -11.04
C GLN A 486 5.06 -15.07 -10.69
N VAL A 487 5.21 -14.67 -9.43
CA VAL A 487 6.46 -14.09 -8.90
C VAL A 487 6.95 -14.90 -7.72
N LEU A 488 8.26 -15.11 -7.62
CA LEU A 488 8.81 -15.90 -6.53
C LEU A 488 8.82 -15.08 -5.24
N ALA A 489 8.29 -15.67 -4.17
CA ALA A 489 8.33 -15.15 -2.83
C ALA A 489 9.23 -16.00 -1.93
N HIS A 490 9.96 -15.32 -1.04
CA HIS A 490 10.76 -15.91 0.03
C HIS A 490 10.65 -15.07 1.30
N GLY A 491 11.15 -15.58 2.43
CA GLY A 491 11.15 -14.84 3.68
C GLY A 491 11.98 -15.55 4.75
N ALA A 492 12.30 -14.84 5.83
CA ALA A 492 13.04 -15.43 6.95
C ALA A 492 12.15 -16.32 7.84
N ALA A 493 10.83 -16.11 7.82
CA ALA A 493 9.90 -16.82 8.69
C ALA A 493 9.55 -18.23 8.19
N LEU A 494 9.62 -18.46 6.87
CA LEU A 494 9.32 -19.74 6.24
C LEU A 494 10.43 -20.14 5.27
N PRO A 495 10.90 -21.40 5.28
CA PRO A 495 11.96 -21.85 4.38
C PRO A 495 11.48 -21.95 2.93
N GLY A 496 12.43 -21.95 2.00
CA GLY A 496 12.19 -22.17 0.58
C GLY A 496 11.52 -21.00 -0.13
N GLN A 497 11.15 -21.24 -1.39
CA GLN A 497 10.47 -20.26 -2.24
C GLN A 497 9.09 -20.78 -2.64
N ARG A 498 8.16 -19.86 -2.87
CA ARG A 498 6.82 -20.18 -3.37
C ARG A 498 6.40 -19.17 -4.45
N PRO A 499 5.77 -19.58 -5.55
CA PRO A 499 5.19 -18.63 -6.48
C PRO A 499 3.99 -17.93 -5.84
N LEU A 500 4.00 -16.59 -5.79
CA LEU A 500 2.79 -15.80 -5.64
C LEU A 500 2.06 -15.77 -6.98
N CYS A 501 0.79 -16.14 -6.95
CA CYS A 501 -0.02 -16.33 -8.14
C CYS A 501 -0.99 -15.17 -8.36
N PRO A 502 -1.21 -14.76 -9.62
CA PRO A 502 -2.21 -13.75 -9.92
C PRO A 502 -3.61 -14.32 -9.66
N TYR A 503 -4.43 -13.54 -8.94
CA TYR A 503 -5.84 -13.82 -8.74
C TYR A 503 -6.54 -14.14 -10.08
N PRO A 504 -7.41 -15.17 -10.14
CA PRO A 504 -7.94 -15.96 -9.03
C PRO A 504 -7.11 -17.18 -8.63
N THR A 505 -5.91 -17.37 -9.18
CA THR A 505 -5.11 -18.57 -8.94
C THR A 505 -4.32 -18.51 -7.62
N HIS A 506 -3.89 -19.67 -7.13
CA HIS A 506 -3.05 -19.85 -5.94
C HIS A 506 -1.92 -20.85 -6.23
N ALA A 507 -0.87 -20.87 -5.41
CA ALA A 507 0.19 -21.87 -5.51
C ALA A 507 -0.34 -23.23 -5.08
N HIS A 508 -0.51 -24.16 -6.02
CA HIS A 508 -0.95 -25.53 -5.76
C HIS A 508 0.24 -26.47 -5.80
N TYR A 509 0.42 -27.30 -4.77
CA TYR A 509 1.49 -28.29 -4.72
C TYR A 509 1.20 -29.45 -5.67
N THR A 510 2.20 -29.81 -6.49
CA THR A 510 2.07 -30.85 -7.53
C THR A 510 3.03 -32.03 -7.33
N GLY A 511 3.83 -32.00 -6.25
CA GLY A 511 4.84 -33.02 -5.94
C GLY A 511 6.27 -32.47 -6.06
N GLY A 512 7.22 -33.10 -5.34
CA GLY A 512 8.63 -32.68 -5.31
C GLY A 512 9.07 -32.12 -3.98
N ASP A 513 10.19 -31.38 -3.96
CA ASP A 513 10.70 -30.72 -2.75
C ASP A 513 9.80 -29.54 -2.37
N VAL A 514 9.24 -29.57 -1.16
CA VAL A 514 8.32 -28.54 -0.65
C VAL A 514 8.97 -27.15 -0.56
N ALA A 515 10.29 -27.06 -0.47
CA ALA A 515 11.02 -25.80 -0.45
C ALA A 515 11.31 -25.24 -1.85
N ALA A 516 11.13 -26.05 -2.90
CA ALA A 516 11.49 -25.71 -4.27
C ALA A 516 10.29 -25.16 -5.05
N PRO A 517 10.42 -24.02 -5.75
CA PRO A 517 9.30 -23.37 -6.42
C PRO A 517 8.71 -24.20 -7.57
N GLU A 518 9.49 -25.07 -8.21
CA GLU A 518 9.05 -25.97 -9.29
C GLU A 518 8.05 -27.04 -8.84
N SER A 519 7.93 -27.28 -7.53
CA SER A 519 6.95 -28.20 -6.97
C SER A 519 5.52 -27.63 -6.97
N TYR A 520 5.35 -26.38 -7.42
CA TYR A 520 4.09 -25.65 -7.36
C TYR A 520 3.67 -25.13 -8.73
N THR A 521 2.37 -25.07 -8.96
CA THR A 521 1.79 -24.44 -10.14
C THR A 521 0.66 -23.49 -9.73
N CYS A 522 0.52 -22.37 -10.44
CA CYS A 522 -0.62 -21.48 -10.20
C CYS A 522 -1.91 -22.12 -10.73
N GLN A 523 -2.81 -22.50 -9.83
CA GLN A 523 -4.06 -23.17 -10.16
C GLN A 523 -5.27 -22.36 -9.71
N ALA A 524 -6.32 -22.34 -10.52
CA ALA A 524 -7.60 -21.78 -10.09
C ALA A 524 -8.21 -22.65 -8.97
N PRO A 525 -8.88 -22.06 -7.97
CA PRO A 525 -9.64 -22.82 -7.00
C PRO A 525 -10.62 -23.74 -7.73
N ALA A 526 -10.69 -25.01 -7.31
CA ALA A 526 -11.67 -25.92 -7.87
C ALA A 526 -13.08 -25.34 -7.68
N SER A 527 -13.86 -25.25 -8.76
CA SER A 527 -15.30 -24.99 -8.66
C SER A 527 -15.91 -26.17 -7.92
N ARG A 528 -16.12 -26.05 -6.61
CA ARG A 528 -16.89 -27.06 -5.88
C ARG A 528 -18.38 -26.88 -6.21
N PRO A 529 -19.08 -27.99 -6.48
CA PRO A 529 -20.50 -27.98 -6.84
C PRO A 529 -21.41 -27.39 -5.77
#